data_AF-A0A3D4T497-F1
#
_entry.id   AF-A0A3D4T497-F1
#
_cell.length_a   1.000
_cell.length_b   1.000
_cell.length_c   1.000
_cell.angle_alpha   90.00
_cell.angle_beta   90.00
_cell.angle_gamma   90.00
#
_symmetry.space_group_name_H-M   'P 1'
#
loop_
_entity.id
_entity.type
_entity.pdbx_description
1 polymer ?
#
loop_
_entity_poly.entity_id
_entity_poly.type
_entity_poly.pdbx_seq_one_letter_code
_entity_poly.pdbx_strand_id
1 'polypeptide(L)'
;MARSEKTDPTPVTPRTVHHTAAVLIGAAAGVTATPVPVVYQIIAVVLFLAAGTGVLAGHPYRRAVTAAVEASDDPTGIRVRQALPLIPLALALLALLRIHPANWVIAVIVWGVAAAFTWQMIPHIDGTKELGDIAATRARRGR
;
A
#
# COMPACT_ATOMS: atom_id res chain seq x y z
N MET A 1 1.88 36.73 18.76
CA MET A 1 2.47 35.41 19.10
C MET A 1 2.66 34.63 17.82
N ALA A 2 3.88 34.62 17.26
CA ALA A 2 4.21 33.89 16.04
C ALA A 2 4.25 32.40 16.36
N ARG A 3 3.29 31.63 15.82
CA ARG A 3 3.36 30.17 15.84
C ARG A 3 4.52 29.78 14.93
N SER A 4 5.58 29.24 15.52
CA SER A 4 6.72 28.66 14.80
C SER A 4 6.18 27.71 13.73
N GLU A 5 6.31 28.10 12.47
CA GLU A 5 6.08 27.27 11.29
C GLU A 5 7.20 26.23 11.20
N LYS A 6 7.22 25.32 12.18
CA LYS A 6 8.05 24.12 12.10
C LYS A 6 7.33 23.26 11.08
N THR A 7 7.83 23.25 9.85
CA THR A 7 7.44 22.30 8.80
C THR A 7 7.64 20.91 9.40
N ASP A 8 6.55 20.32 9.90
CA ASP A 8 6.61 18.96 10.40
C ASP A 8 7.03 18.10 9.20
N PRO A 9 8.14 17.35 9.30
CA PRO A 9 8.65 16.60 8.16
C PRO A 9 7.55 15.66 7.69
N THR A 10 7.16 15.77 6.42
CA THR A 10 6.14 14.90 5.83
C THR A 10 6.53 13.46 6.12
N PRO A 11 5.66 12.67 6.78
CA PRO A 11 5.99 11.30 7.12
C PRO A 11 6.40 10.53 5.86
N VAL A 12 7.56 9.86 5.91
CA VAL A 12 8.06 9.02 4.82
C VAL A 12 8.01 7.57 5.26
N THR A 13 7.54 6.69 4.39
CA THR A 13 7.51 5.25 4.64
C THR A 13 8.94 4.73 4.82
N PRO A 14 9.27 4.08 5.94
CA PRO A 14 10.57 3.46 6.13
C PRO A 14 10.80 2.35 5.08
N ARG A 15 11.99 2.32 4.46
CA ARG A 15 12.29 1.38 3.37
C ARG A 15 12.04 -0.08 3.74
N THR A 16 12.37 -0.49 4.96
CA THR A 16 12.18 -1.87 5.42
C THR A 16 10.70 -2.26 5.48
N VAL A 17 9.85 -1.37 6.02
CA VAL A 17 8.39 -1.56 6.08
C VAL A 17 7.82 -1.63 4.67
N HIS A 18 8.28 -0.72 3.81
CA HIS A 18 7.87 -0.63 2.42
C HIS A 18 8.17 -1.93 1.65
N HIS A 19 9.41 -2.41 1.69
CA HIS A 19 9.80 -3.64 1.00
C HIS A 19 9.06 -4.87 1.56
N THR A 20 8.94 -4.96 2.88
CA THR A 20 8.30 -6.10 3.53
C THR A 20 6.81 -6.18 3.18
N ALA A 21 6.10 -5.05 3.25
CA ALA A 21 4.69 -4.98 2.88
C ALA A 21 4.48 -5.31 1.39
N ALA A 22 5.33 -4.79 0.50
CA ALA A 22 5.24 -5.06 -0.93
C ALA A 22 5.43 -6.56 -1.24
N VAL A 23 6.41 -7.20 -0.62
CA VAL A 23 6.69 -8.63 -0.80
C VAL A 23 5.52 -9.49 -0.29
N LEU A 24 4.98 -9.18 0.89
CA LEU A 24 3.88 -9.93 1.50
C LEU A 24 2.58 -9.78 0.70
N ILE A 25 2.21 -8.56 0.34
CA ILE A 25 1.00 -8.30 -0.45
C ILE A 25 1.14 -8.90 -1.86
N GLY A 26 2.33 -8.80 -2.47
CA GLY A 26 2.61 -9.48 -3.72
C GLY A 26 2.47 -11.00 -3.59
N ALA A 27 2.88 -11.59 -2.46
CA ALA A 27 2.81 -13.03 -2.24
C ALA A 27 1.36 -13.54 -2.22
N ALA A 28 0.42 -12.72 -1.73
CA ALA A 28 -1.00 -13.01 -1.85
C ALA A 28 -1.41 -13.23 -3.32
N ALA A 29 -0.93 -12.40 -4.25
CA ALA A 29 -1.19 -12.60 -5.67
C ALA A 29 -0.50 -13.84 -6.23
N GLY A 30 0.78 -14.05 -5.90
CA GLY A 30 1.54 -15.22 -6.38
C GLY A 30 0.87 -16.55 -6.03
N VAL A 31 0.33 -16.67 -4.81
CA VAL A 31 -0.35 -17.88 -4.32
C VAL A 31 -1.52 -18.30 -5.22
N THR A 32 -2.28 -17.34 -5.78
CA THR A 32 -3.44 -17.64 -6.63
C THR A 32 -3.09 -18.34 -7.94
N ALA A 33 -1.81 -18.27 -8.36
CA ALA A 33 -1.32 -18.90 -9.57
C ALA A 33 -0.62 -20.26 -9.31
N THR A 34 -0.53 -20.69 -8.05
CA THR A 34 0.11 -21.96 -7.69
C THR A 34 -0.79 -23.17 -8.01
N PRO A 35 -0.22 -24.38 -8.21
CA PRO A 35 -0.98 -25.62 -8.36
C PRO A 35 -1.52 -26.18 -7.03
N VAL A 36 -1.71 -25.33 -6.02
CA VAL A 36 -2.22 -25.72 -4.70
C VAL A 36 -3.76 -25.68 -4.71
N PRO A 37 -4.47 -26.55 -3.96
CA PRO A 37 -5.92 -26.49 -3.87
C PRO A 37 -6.44 -25.12 -3.42
N VAL A 38 -7.56 -24.68 -4.03
CA VAL A 38 -8.17 -23.34 -3.84
C VAL A 38 -8.36 -22.97 -2.37
N VAL A 39 -8.79 -23.91 -1.53
CA VAL A 39 -9.01 -23.64 -0.09
C VAL A 39 -7.73 -23.14 0.58
N TYR A 40 -6.59 -23.79 0.30
CA TYR A 40 -5.30 -23.37 0.84
C TYR A 40 -4.81 -22.07 0.22
N GLN A 41 -5.12 -21.82 -1.06
CA GLN A 41 -4.82 -20.54 -1.69
C GLN A 41 -5.55 -19.39 -0.99
N ILE A 42 -6.85 -19.55 -0.73
CA ILE A 42 -7.66 -18.54 -0.02
C ILE A 42 -7.10 -18.27 1.37
N ILE A 43 -6.77 -19.31 2.14
CA ILE A 43 -6.16 -19.17 3.47
C ILE A 43 -4.85 -18.38 3.38
N ALA A 44 -3.95 -18.77 2.46
CA ALA A 44 -2.66 -18.11 2.30
C ALA A 44 -2.80 -16.66 1.82
N VAL A 45 -3.73 -16.36 0.90
CA VAL A 45 -4.05 -14.99 0.46
C VAL A 45 -4.45 -14.13 1.66
N VAL A 46 -5.38 -14.61 2.49
CA VAL A 46 -5.84 -13.88 3.67
C VAL A 46 -4.68 -13.63 4.64
N LEU A 47 -3.85 -14.64 4.91
CA LEU A 47 -2.68 -14.51 5.78
C LEU A 47 -1.66 -13.50 5.26
N PHE A 48 -1.33 -13.55 3.97
CA PHE A 48 -0.37 -12.64 3.35
C PHE A 48 -0.87 -11.19 3.32
N LEU A 49 -2.16 -10.99 2.99
CA LEU A 49 -2.78 -9.66 3.04
C LEU A 49 -2.83 -9.12 4.47
N ALA A 50 -3.23 -9.93 5.45
CA ALA A 50 -3.26 -9.54 6.85
C ALA A 50 -1.86 -9.20 7.38
N ALA A 51 -0.84 -9.99 7.04
CA ALA A 51 0.54 -9.73 7.43
C ALA A 51 1.09 -8.45 6.76
N GLY A 52 0.92 -8.30 5.45
CA GLY A 52 1.42 -7.14 4.70
C GLY A 52 0.76 -5.83 5.12
N THR A 53 -0.57 -5.84 5.30
CA THR A 53 -1.30 -4.68 5.84
C THR A 53 -0.96 -4.45 7.32
N GLY A 54 -0.76 -5.51 8.11
CA GLY A 54 -0.33 -5.44 9.50
C GLY A 54 1.04 -4.77 9.67
N VAL A 55 1.99 -5.03 8.76
CA VAL A 55 3.30 -4.37 8.75
C VAL A 55 3.18 -2.86 8.55
N LEU A 56 2.33 -2.41 7.62
CA LEU A 56 2.05 -0.98 7.42
C LEU A 56 1.29 -0.38 8.62
N ALA A 57 0.27 -1.10 9.10
CA ALA A 57 -0.65 -0.64 10.14
C ALA A 57 -0.03 -0.58 11.54
N GLY A 58 0.89 -1.49 11.84
CA GLY A 58 1.50 -1.65 13.16
C GLY A 58 2.76 -0.81 13.36
N HIS A 59 3.34 -0.24 12.31
CA HIS A 59 4.59 0.49 12.43
C HIS A 59 4.37 1.91 13.01
N PRO A 60 5.25 2.41 13.92
CA PRO A 60 5.07 3.70 14.60
C PRO A 60 4.81 4.90 13.69
N TYR A 61 5.38 4.88 12.47
CA TYR A 61 5.21 5.95 11.48
C TYR A 61 3.75 6.22 11.11
N ARG A 62 2.87 5.22 11.19
CA ARG A 62 1.45 5.37 10.82
C ARG A 62 0.75 6.39 11.70
N ARG A 63 1.17 6.54 12.97
CA ARG A 63 0.60 7.56 13.87
C ARG A 63 0.90 8.98 13.36
N ALA A 64 2.10 9.21 12.84
CA ALA A 64 2.48 10.50 12.27
C ALA A 64 1.68 10.77 10.98
N VAL A 65 1.50 9.76 10.12
CA VAL A 65 0.64 9.85 8.94
C VAL A 65 -0.79 10.19 9.32
N THR A 66 -1.40 9.45 10.25
CA THR A 66 -2.79 9.69 10.66
C THR A 66 -2.98 11.08 11.24
N ALA A 67 -2.05 11.55 12.08
CA ALA A 67 -2.08 12.91 12.61
C ALA A 67 -1.97 13.98 11.49
N ALA A 68 -1.11 13.75 10.49
CA ALA A 68 -0.95 14.65 9.36
C ALA A 68 -2.18 14.67 8.42
N VAL A 69 -2.82 13.53 8.19
CA VAL A 69 -4.06 13.44 7.41
C VAL A 69 -5.19 14.16 8.14
N GLU A 70 -5.36 13.94 9.44
CA GLU A 70 -6.43 14.56 10.22
C GLU A 70 -6.26 16.08 10.36
N ALA A 71 -5.02 16.56 10.34
CA ALA A 71 -4.69 17.99 10.33
C ALA A 71 -4.81 18.65 8.94
N SER A 72 -5.14 17.89 7.89
CA SER A 72 -5.31 18.41 6.53
C SER A 72 -6.72 18.96 6.31
N ASP A 73 -6.87 19.90 5.38
CA ASP A 73 -8.17 20.53 5.08
C ASP A 73 -9.19 19.56 4.43
N ASP A 74 -8.72 18.46 3.83
CA ASP A 74 -9.55 17.43 3.19
C ASP A 74 -9.12 16.00 3.59
N PRO A 75 -9.39 15.57 4.84
CA PRO A 75 -9.01 14.24 5.31
C PRO A 75 -9.78 13.13 4.58
N THR A 76 -11.02 13.40 4.16
CA THR A 76 -11.87 12.42 3.46
C THR A 76 -11.35 12.16 2.05
N GLY A 77 -11.00 13.19 1.29
CA GLY A 77 -10.43 13.06 -0.05
C GLY A 77 -9.10 12.29 -0.04
N ILE A 78 -8.25 12.54 0.97
CA ILE A 78 -7.00 11.79 1.15
C ILE A 78 -7.28 10.30 1.38
N ARG A 79 -8.24 9.95 2.26
CA ARG A 79 -8.60 8.55 2.53
C ARG A 79 -9.17 7.83 1.30
N VAL A 80 -9.96 8.52 0.48
CA VAL A 80 -10.46 7.95 -0.79
C VAL A 80 -9.32 7.68 -1.76
N ARG A 81 -8.38 8.61 -1.90
CA ARG A 81 -7.19 8.45 -2.75
C ARG A 81 -6.26 7.35 -2.26
N GLN A 82 -6.18 7.13 -0.95
CA GLN A 82 -5.47 6.00 -0.35
C GLN A 82 -6.08 4.64 -0.72
N ALA A 83 -7.40 4.57 -0.88
CA ALA A 83 -8.09 3.32 -1.23
C ALA A 83 -8.03 3.01 -2.74
N LEU A 84 -7.92 4.02 -3.60
CA LEU A 84 -7.98 3.87 -5.06
C LEU A 84 -6.94 2.88 -5.65
N PRO A 85 -5.67 2.85 -5.20
CA PRO A 85 -4.65 1.89 -5.64
C PRO A 85 -4.98 0.42 -5.32
N LEU A 86 -5.88 0.16 -4.37
CA LEU A 86 -6.26 -1.21 -4.00
C LEU A 86 -7.19 -1.85 -5.03
N ILE A 87 -7.93 -1.04 -5.81
CA ILE A 87 -8.91 -1.55 -6.78
C ILE A 87 -8.22 -2.35 -7.90
N PRO A 88 -7.17 -1.85 -8.59
CA PRO A 88 -6.46 -2.64 -9.60
C PRO A 88 -5.87 -3.93 -9.04
N LEU A 89 -5.34 -3.89 -7.81
CA LEU A 89 -4.78 -5.07 -7.15
C LEU A 89 -5.87 -6.11 -6.88
N ALA A 90 -7.03 -5.70 -6.36
CA ALA A 90 -8.16 -6.58 -6.11
C ALA A 90 -8.68 -7.21 -7.42
N LEU A 91 -8.79 -6.41 -8.50
CA LEU A 91 -9.18 -6.91 -9.81
C LEU A 91 -8.18 -7.92 -10.39
N ALA A 92 -6.88 -7.67 -10.22
CA ALA A 92 -5.84 -8.60 -10.65
C ALA A 92 -5.94 -9.94 -9.91
N LEU A 93 -6.18 -9.91 -8.58
CA LEU A 93 -6.40 -11.12 -7.78
C LEU A 93 -7.61 -11.92 -8.25
N LEU A 94 -8.74 -11.24 -8.51
CA LEU A 94 -9.96 -11.90 -9.03
C LEU A 94 -9.73 -12.51 -10.42
N ALA A 95 -9.03 -11.82 -11.31
CA ALA A 95 -8.72 -12.31 -12.64
C ALA A 95 -7.83 -13.57 -12.61
N LEU A 96 -6.80 -13.58 -11.75
CA LEU A 96 -5.90 -14.72 -11.60
C LEU A 96 -6.62 -15.96 -11.07
N LEU A 97 -7.52 -15.79 -10.12
CA LEU A 97 -8.33 -16.89 -9.57
C LEU A 97 -9.25 -17.51 -10.65
N ARG A 98 -9.67 -16.72 -11.65
CA ARG A 98 -10.51 -17.22 -12.75
C ARG A 98 -9.74 -18.02 -13.80
N ILE A 99 -8.51 -17.63 -14.11
CA ILE A 99 -7.69 -18.25 -15.17
C ILE A 99 -6.95 -19.49 -14.64
N HIS A 100 -6.67 -19.53 -13.33
CA HIS A 100 -6.13 -20.69 -12.62
C HIS A 100 -4.92 -21.36 -13.32
N PRO A 101 -3.85 -20.59 -13.65
CA PRO A 101 -2.73 -21.08 -14.46
C PRO A 101 -1.97 -22.27 -13.84
N ALA A 102 -2.17 -22.55 -12.55
CA ALA A 102 -1.71 -23.74 -11.82
C ALA A 102 -0.24 -24.11 -12.10
N ASN A 103 0.66 -23.13 -12.06
CA ASN A 103 2.06 -23.31 -12.41
C ASN A 103 2.96 -22.46 -11.49
N TRP A 104 3.94 -23.10 -10.85
CA TRP A 104 4.89 -22.45 -9.96
C TRP A 104 5.70 -21.33 -10.62
N VAL A 105 6.07 -21.48 -11.90
CA VAL A 105 6.78 -20.43 -12.66
C VAL A 105 5.88 -19.20 -12.82
N ILE A 106 4.61 -19.41 -13.20
CA ILE A 106 3.63 -18.33 -13.33
C ILE A 106 3.37 -17.69 -11.96
N ALA A 107 3.32 -18.47 -10.88
CA ALA A 107 3.19 -17.97 -9.51
C ALA A 107 4.32 -17.02 -9.10
N VAL A 108 5.58 -17.36 -9.43
CA VAL A 108 6.73 -16.49 -9.16
C VAL A 108 6.69 -15.21 -10.00
N ILE A 109 6.30 -15.30 -11.27
CA ILE A 109 6.15 -14.12 -12.14
C ILE A 109 5.06 -13.19 -11.60
N VAL A 110 3.89 -13.74 -11.29
CA VAL A 110 2.76 -13.00 -10.72
C VAL A 110 3.16 -12.36 -9.40
N TRP A 111 3.85 -13.09 -8.53
CA TRP A 111 4.40 -12.57 -7.28
C TRP A 111 5.30 -11.36 -7.50
N GLY A 112 6.28 -11.48 -8.41
CA GLY A 112 7.22 -10.40 -8.70
C GLY A 112 6.53 -9.16 -9.27
N VAL A 113 5.62 -9.33 -10.23
CA VAL A 113 4.85 -8.23 -10.83
C VAL A 113 3.97 -7.55 -9.78
N ALA A 114 3.23 -8.32 -8.98
CA ALA A 114 2.36 -7.78 -7.94
C ALA A 114 3.15 -7.09 -6.83
N ALA A 115 4.31 -7.63 -6.43
CA ALA A 115 5.20 -7.01 -5.46
C ALA A 115 5.75 -5.68 -5.99
N ALA A 116 6.20 -5.62 -7.25
CA ALA A 116 6.68 -4.39 -7.87
C ALA A 116 5.58 -3.33 -7.98
N PHE A 117 4.37 -3.74 -8.41
CA PHE A 117 3.21 -2.85 -8.45
C PHE A 117 2.86 -2.33 -7.06
N THR A 118 2.78 -3.22 -6.07
CA THR A 118 2.47 -2.82 -4.68
C THR A 118 3.53 -1.87 -4.14
N TRP A 119 4.81 -2.13 -4.41
CA TRP A 119 5.90 -1.25 -4.02
C TRP A 119 5.70 0.17 -4.57
N GLN A 120 5.21 0.35 -5.80
CA GLN A 120 4.91 1.68 -6.33
C GLN A 120 3.65 2.31 -5.69
N MET A 121 2.70 1.50 -5.25
CA MET A 121 1.43 1.96 -4.70
C MET A 121 1.47 2.26 -3.21
N ILE A 122 2.40 1.69 -2.43
CA ILE A 122 2.51 1.90 -0.97
C ILE A 122 2.45 3.39 -0.56
N PRO A 123 3.18 4.33 -1.20
CA PRO A 123 3.11 5.76 -0.83
C PRO A 123 1.73 6.41 -1.02
N HIS A 124 0.90 5.83 -1.90
CA HIS A 124 -0.49 6.24 -2.08
C HIS A 124 -1.37 5.58 -1.03
N ILE A 125 -1.19 4.27 -0.77
CA ILE A 125 -1.95 3.48 0.21
C ILE A 125 -1.78 4.05 1.62
N ASP A 126 -0.56 4.46 1.99
CA ASP A 126 -0.28 5.08 3.29
C ASP A 126 -0.41 6.60 3.26
N GLY A 127 -0.77 7.22 2.14
CA GLY A 127 -1.06 8.65 2.02
C GLY A 127 0.14 9.58 2.16
N THR A 128 1.36 9.06 2.31
CA THR A 128 2.58 9.87 2.39
C THR A 128 2.77 10.74 1.15
N LYS A 129 2.37 10.24 -0.03
CA LYS A 129 2.44 10.99 -1.29
C LYS A 129 1.44 12.14 -1.36
N GLU A 130 0.19 11.91 -0.99
CA GLU A 130 -0.85 12.97 -0.99
C GLU A 130 -0.49 14.09 0.00
N LEU A 131 0.05 13.73 1.17
CA LEU A 131 0.57 14.70 2.13
C LEU A 131 1.76 15.49 1.57
N GLY A 132 2.65 14.83 0.82
CA GLY A 132 3.76 15.48 0.12
C GLY A 132 3.30 16.48 -0.95
N ASP A 133 2.30 16.11 -1.76
CA ASP A 133 1.75 16.96 -2.82
C ASP A 133 1.01 18.19 -2.24
N ILE A 134 0.30 18.04 -1.12
CA ILE A 134 -0.32 19.14 -0.39
C ILE A 134 0.75 20.10 0.16
N ALA A 135 1.80 19.58 0.78
CA ALA A 135 2.90 20.39 1.30
C ALA A 135 3.61 21.16 0.18
N ALA A 136 3.88 20.51 -0.96
CA ALA A 136 4.49 21.14 -2.13
C ALA A 136 3.60 22.25 -2.73
N THR A 137 2.28 22.05 -2.76
CA THR A 137 1.32 23.03 -3.27
C THR A 137 1.25 24.26 -2.36
N ARG A 138 1.25 24.07 -1.03
CA ARG A 138 1.29 25.17 -0.05
C ARG A 138 2.55 26.01 -0.19
N ALA A 139 3.72 25.38 -0.34
CA ALA A 139 4.99 26.07 -0.53
C ALA A 139 5.06 26.92 -1.82
N ARG A 140 4.29 26.57 -2.85
CA ARG A 140 4.18 27.34 -4.10
C ARG A 140 3.23 28.53 -4.00
N ARG A 141 2.16 28.43 -3.20
CA ARG A 141 1.19 29.54 -2.99
C ARG A 141 1.66 30.59 -1.99
N GLY A 142 2.60 30.25 -1.11
CA GLY A 142 3.20 31.16 -0.14
C GLY A 142 4.39 31.98 -0.67
N ARG A 143 4.73 31.87 -1.96
CA ARG A 143 5.67 32.74 -2.68
C ARG A 143 4.91 33.65 -3.62
#